data_AF-A0A9P1MMY2-F1
#
_entry.id   AF-A0A9P1MMY2-F1
#
_cell.length_a   1.000
_cell.length_b   1.000
_cell.length_c   1.000
_cell.angle_alpha   90.00
_cell.angle_beta   90.00
_cell.angle_gamma   90.00
#
_symmetry.space_group_name_H-M   'P 1'
#
loop_
_entity.id
_entity.type
_entity.pdbx_description
1 polymer ?
#
loop_
_entity_poly.entity_id
_entity_poly.type
_entity_poly.pdbx_seq_one_letter_code
_entity_poly.pdbx_strand_id
1 'polypeptide(L)'
;MSSMKNEVIEEIWRCVQQEEKLPREPDADLKLVMRVMDVLRKCYHYQSVTPIEKSTLSASLQKQLYDVVSKTEFAPRSDFDWSVDVIAGNSHVQKSMQIITNIKLGGENYEFDLEQFAKLRYNLAKTVLSVRKYE
;
A
#
# COMPACT_ATOMS: atom_id res chain seq x y z
N MET A 1 21.95 -15.30 -5.71
CA MET A 1 20.97 -14.93 -4.68
C MET A 1 20.79 -13.42 -4.78
N SER A 2 19.62 -12.96 -5.23
CA SER A 2 19.37 -11.54 -5.51
C SER A 2 19.17 -10.78 -4.19
N SER A 3 20.21 -10.15 -3.66
CA SER A 3 20.05 -9.20 -2.54
C SER A 3 19.57 -7.87 -3.10
N MET A 4 18.50 -7.32 -2.55
CA MET A 4 18.11 -5.94 -2.82
C MET A 4 19.13 -5.00 -2.16
N LYS A 5 19.50 -3.91 -2.86
CA LYS A 5 20.40 -2.89 -2.29
C LYS A 5 19.64 -2.11 -1.21
N ASN A 6 20.32 -1.72 -0.14
CA ASN A 6 19.71 -0.93 0.94
C ASN A 6 19.08 0.38 0.44
N GLU A 7 19.70 1.04 -0.54
CA GLU A 7 19.17 2.26 -1.18
C GLU A 7 17.76 2.06 -1.74
N VAL A 8 17.49 0.91 -2.36
CA VAL A 8 16.18 0.56 -2.91
C VAL A 8 15.18 0.31 -1.79
N ILE A 9 15.61 -0.31 -0.68
CA ILE A 9 14.76 -0.55 0.49
C ILE A 9 14.38 0.78 1.16
N GLU A 10 15.33 1.70 1.32
CA GLU A 10 15.10 3.04 1.87
C GLU A 10 14.17 3.86 0.97
N GLU A 11 14.33 3.77 -0.35
CA GLU A 11 13.43 4.42 -1.30
C GLU A 11 11.99 3.87 -1.21
N ILE A 12 11.83 2.53 -1.17
CA ILE A 12 10.52 1.89 -0.97
C ILE A 12 9.93 2.33 0.36
N TRP A 13 10.73 2.37 1.43
CA TRP A 13 10.27 2.77 2.75
C TRP A 13 9.76 4.21 2.78
N ARG A 14 10.52 5.14 2.17
CA ARG A 14 10.08 6.53 2.01
C ARG A 14 8.76 6.63 1.25
N CYS A 15 8.61 5.89 0.15
CA CYS A 15 7.37 5.88 -0.63
C CYS A 15 6.19 5.34 0.19
N VAL A 16 6.41 4.31 1.01
CA VAL A 16 5.38 3.77 1.92
C VAL A 16 4.95 4.81 2.94
N GLN A 17 5.89 5.54 3.55
CA GLN A 17 5.58 6.58 4.54
C GLN A 17 4.82 7.77 3.95
N GLN A 18 5.17 8.16 2.72
CA GLN A 18 4.56 9.30 2.02
C GLN A 18 3.31 8.93 1.23
N GLU A 19 2.94 7.65 1.19
CA GLU A 19 1.89 7.10 0.33
C GLU A 19 2.07 7.45 -1.16
N GLU A 20 3.33 7.56 -1.59
CA GLU A 20 3.71 7.92 -2.95
C GLU A 20 3.99 6.70 -3.84
N LYS A 21 3.89 6.89 -5.15
CA LYS A 21 4.33 5.88 -6.12
C LYS A 21 5.86 5.84 -6.15
N LEU A 22 6.42 4.65 -6.41
CA LEU A 22 7.83 4.55 -6.75
C LEU A 22 8.14 5.46 -7.94
N PRO A 23 9.11 6.39 -7.82
CA PRO A 23 9.38 7.38 -8.86
C PRO A 23 10.01 6.76 -10.11
N ARG A 24 10.59 5.56 -10.00
CA ARG A 24 11.17 4.77 -11.10
C ARG A 24 10.94 3.28 -10.86
N GLU A 25 11.01 2.48 -11.92
CA GLU A 25 11.10 1.03 -11.77
C GLU A 25 12.42 0.71 -11.03
N PRO A 26 12.35 0.05 -9.86
CA PRO A 26 13.55 -0.29 -9.12
C PRO A 26 14.39 -1.29 -9.90
N ASP A 27 15.72 -1.14 -9.82
CA ASP A 27 16.70 -2.08 -10.38
C ASP A 27 16.76 -3.36 -9.52
N ALA A 28 15.64 -4.07 -9.46
CA ALA A 28 15.43 -5.27 -8.67
C ALA A 28 14.28 -6.11 -9.27
N ASP A 29 14.26 -7.40 -8.92
CA ASP A 29 13.16 -8.30 -9.31
C ASP A 29 11.80 -7.77 -8.80
N LEU A 30 10.87 -7.55 -9.73
CA LEU A 30 9.56 -6.95 -9.43
C LEU A 30 8.78 -7.74 -8.37
N LYS A 31 8.86 -9.08 -8.37
CA LYS A 31 8.17 -9.90 -7.36
C LYS A 31 8.75 -9.68 -5.98
N LEU A 32 10.08 -9.57 -5.87
CA LEU A 32 10.75 -9.25 -4.63
C LEU A 32 10.37 -7.85 -4.13
N VAL A 33 10.35 -6.85 -5.02
CA VAL A 33 9.92 -5.48 -4.73
C VAL A 33 8.50 -5.45 -4.17
N MET A 34 7.56 -6.13 -4.81
CA MET A 34 6.17 -6.19 -4.35
C MET A 34 6.04 -6.82 -2.96
N ARG A 35 6.80 -7.89 -2.69
CA ARG A 35 6.80 -8.53 -1.36
C ARG A 35 7.39 -7.63 -0.28
N VAL A 36 8.51 -6.97 -0.58
CA VAL A 36 9.15 -6.01 0.34
C VAL A 36 8.21 -4.84 0.62
N MET A 37 7.57 -4.29 -0.42
CA MET A 37 6.61 -3.21 -0.28
C MET A 37 5.41 -3.62 0.59
N ASP A 38 4.85 -4.82 0.42
CA ASP A 38 3.75 -5.32 1.24
C ASP A 38 4.15 -5.45 2.73
N VAL A 39 5.33 -6.02 3.00
CA VAL A 39 5.86 -6.14 4.37
C VAL A 39 6.07 -4.77 5.01
N LEU A 40 6.72 -3.85 4.31
CA LEU A 40 6.95 -2.48 4.79
C LEU A 40 5.65 -1.72 5.01
N ARG A 41 4.67 -1.86 4.11
CA ARG A 41 3.36 -1.22 4.26
C ARG A 41 2.62 -1.73 5.49
N LYS A 42 2.69 -3.03 5.77
CA LYS A 42 2.18 -3.62 7.02
C LYS A 42 2.94 -3.09 8.23
N CYS A 43 4.25 -2.92 8.16
CA CYS A 43 5.03 -2.33 9.24
C CYS A 43 4.61 -0.91 9.56
N TYR A 44 4.44 -0.08 8.53
CA TYR A 44 3.96 1.29 8.67
C TYR A 44 2.53 1.32 9.23
N HIS A 45 1.64 0.48 8.69
CA HIS A 45 0.23 0.42 9.10
C HIS A 45 0.03 -0.08 10.53
N TYR A 46 0.75 -1.14 10.94
CA TYR A 46 0.66 -1.71 12.29
C TYR A 46 1.62 -1.04 13.29
N GLN A 47 2.41 -0.06 12.85
CA GLN A 47 3.44 0.60 13.65
C GLN A 47 4.37 -0.40 14.36
N SER A 48 4.74 -1.46 13.64
CA SER A 48 5.40 -2.63 14.23
C SER A 48 6.34 -3.30 13.24
N VAL A 49 7.43 -3.86 13.77
CA VAL A 49 8.39 -4.67 13.02
C VAL A 49 7.97 -6.14 12.90
N THR A 50 6.92 -6.58 13.61
CA THR A 50 6.42 -7.97 13.58
C THR A 50 6.10 -8.50 12.17
N PRO A 51 5.60 -7.71 11.19
CA PRO A 51 5.42 -8.19 9.82
C PRO A 51 6.72 -8.61 9.13
N ILE A 52 7.88 -8.06 9.50
CA ILE A 52 9.19 -8.49 8.98
C ILE A 52 9.52 -9.89 9.51
N GLU A 53 9.34 -10.11 10.81
CA GLU A 53 9.62 -11.39 11.48
C GLU A 53 8.76 -12.54 10.95
N LYS A 54 7.49 -12.24 10.63
CA LYS A 54 6.54 -13.21 10.08
C LYS A 54 6.64 -13.38 8.56
N SER A 55 7.50 -12.63 7.89
CA SER A 55 7.63 -12.69 6.44
C SER A 55 8.36 -13.95 5.98
N THR A 56 8.11 -14.39 4.74
CA THR A 56 8.85 -15.49 4.08
C THR A 56 10.12 -15.02 3.37
N LEU A 57 10.59 -13.79 3.68
CA LEU A 57 11.80 -13.21 3.11
C LEU A 57 13.05 -13.89 3.68
N SER A 58 14.17 -13.81 2.97
CA SER A 58 15.43 -14.36 3.46
C SER A 58 15.89 -13.62 4.73
N ALA A 59 16.53 -14.32 5.66
CA ALA A 59 17.03 -13.73 6.90
C ALA A 59 17.95 -12.51 6.68
N SER A 60 18.75 -12.54 5.61
CA SER A 60 19.58 -11.40 5.20
C SER A 60 18.76 -10.15 4.88
N LEU A 61 17.63 -10.31 4.20
CA LEU A 61 16.75 -9.22 3.79
C LEU A 61 15.88 -8.75 4.95
N GLN A 62 15.41 -9.67 5.81
CA GLN A 62 14.71 -9.32 7.04
C GLN A 62 15.57 -8.42 7.93
N LYS A 63 16.87 -8.72 8.07
CA LYS A 63 17.81 -7.88 8.82
C LYS A 63 17.92 -6.47 8.22
N GLN A 64 18.07 -6.36 6.90
CA GLN A 64 18.12 -5.07 6.22
C GLN A 64 16.84 -4.25 6.42
N LEU A 65 15.67 -4.89 6.31
CA LEU A 65 14.38 -4.24 6.56
C LEU A 65 14.26 -3.76 8.00
N TYR A 66 14.69 -4.58 8.96
CA TYR A 66 14.68 -4.23 10.38
C TYR A 66 15.54 -2.99 10.66
N ASP A 67 16.75 -2.93 10.09
CA ASP A 67 17.67 -1.80 10.25
C ASP A 67 17.11 -0.48 9.67
N VAL A 68 16.25 -0.55 8.65
CA VAL A 68 15.57 0.63 8.05
C VAL A 68 14.34 1.04 8.85
N VAL A 69 13.47 0.09 9.20
CA VAL A 69 12.19 0.38 9.88
C VAL A 69 12.41 0.79 11.34
N SER A 70 13.35 0.16 12.05
CA SER A 70 13.60 0.44 13.48
C SER A 70 14.09 1.87 13.76
N LYS A 71 14.62 2.56 12.76
CA LYS A 71 15.06 3.97 12.85
C LYS A 71 13.91 4.98 12.72
N THR A 72 12.69 4.51 12.48
CA THR A 72 11.55 5.37 12.19
C THR A 72 10.67 5.53 13.42
N GLU A 73 10.35 6.78 13.78
CA GLU A 73 9.26 7.06 14.70
C GLU A 73 7.93 6.92 13.95
N PHE A 74 7.05 6.05 14.44
CA PHE A 74 5.72 5.87 13.86
C PHE A 74 4.83 7.04 14.26
N ALA A 75 4.36 7.82 13.28
CA ALA A 75 3.34 8.84 13.51
C ALA A 75 2.02 8.17 13.94
N PRO A 76 1.27 8.72 14.92
CA PRO A 76 0.02 8.15 15.39
C PRO A 76 -0.98 7.94 14.25
N ARG A 77 -1.62 6.77 14.25
CA ARG A 77 -2.53 6.32 13.20
C ARG A 77 -3.72 7.28 13.04
N SER A 78 -4.03 7.64 11.80
CA SER A 78 -5.39 8.08 11.45
C SER A 78 -6.26 6.85 11.23
N ASP A 79 -7.45 6.78 11.84
CA ASP A 79 -8.34 5.61 11.89
C ASP A 79 -9.00 5.22 10.54
N PHE A 80 -8.35 5.49 9.41
CA PHE A 80 -8.87 5.15 8.09
C PHE A 80 -8.48 3.72 7.69
N ASP A 81 -9.48 2.85 7.50
CA ASP A 81 -9.33 1.42 7.17
C ASP A 81 -9.95 1.15 5.79
N TRP A 82 -9.15 0.68 4.82
CA TRP A 82 -9.59 0.40 3.45
C TRP A 82 -8.85 -0.81 2.85
N SER A 83 -9.51 -1.54 1.95
CA SER A 83 -8.95 -2.66 1.19
C SER A 83 -9.32 -2.60 -0.29
N VAL A 84 -8.55 -3.29 -1.13
CA VAL A 84 -8.89 -3.47 -2.56
C VAL A 84 -8.88 -4.96 -2.84
N ASP A 85 -10.01 -5.47 -3.31
CA ASP A 85 -10.24 -6.86 -3.62
C ASP A 85 -10.32 -7.03 -5.15
N VAL A 86 -9.40 -7.82 -5.71
CA VAL A 86 -9.43 -8.14 -7.15
C VAL A 86 -10.22 -9.43 -7.33
N ILE A 87 -11.42 -9.34 -7.90
CA ILE A 87 -12.31 -10.47 -8.12
C ILE A 87 -12.22 -10.93 -9.57
N ALA A 88 -11.88 -12.20 -9.79
CA ALA A 88 -11.94 -12.80 -11.11
C ALA A 88 -13.40 -13.16 -11.45
N GLY A 89 -14.06 -12.32 -12.25
CA GLY A 89 -15.41 -12.59 -12.75
C GLY A 89 -15.38 -13.59 -13.90
N ASN A 90 -16.08 -14.72 -13.74
CA ASN A 90 -16.33 -15.65 -14.83
C ASN A 90 -17.64 -15.26 -15.53
N SER A 91 -17.58 -14.31 -16.46
CA SER A 91 -18.72 -14.07 -17.35
C SER A 91 -18.78 -15.17 -18.40
N HIS A 92 -19.98 -15.66 -18.74
CA HIS A 92 -20.20 -16.79 -19.65
C HIS A 92 -19.59 -16.64 -21.07
N VAL A 93 -19.00 -15.49 -21.40
CA VAL A 93 -18.41 -15.18 -22.72
C VAL A 93 -16.93 -14.80 -22.65
N GLN A 94 -16.39 -14.40 -21.50
CA GLN A 94 -14.96 -14.07 -21.34
C GLN A 94 -14.56 -14.03 -19.86
N LYS A 95 -13.42 -14.64 -19.50
CA LYS A 95 -12.80 -14.44 -18.18
C LYS A 95 -12.32 -13.00 -18.09
N SER A 96 -12.91 -12.19 -17.22
CA SER A 96 -12.50 -10.80 -17.00
C SER A 96 -12.18 -10.60 -15.52
N MET A 97 -10.97 -10.13 -15.22
CA MET A 97 -10.66 -9.66 -13.87
C MET A 97 -11.38 -8.32 -13.63
N GLN A 98 -12.11 -8.22 -12.53
CA GLN A 98 -12.77 -6.99 -12.09
C GLN A 98 -12.15 -6.55 -10.76
N ILE A 99 -11.82 -5.26 -10.66
CA ILE A 99 -11.29 -4.68 -9.44
C ILE A 99 -12.48 -4.13 -8.65
N ILE A 100 -12.65 -4.60 -7.41
CA ILE A 100 -13.63 -4.09 -6.46
C ILE A 100 -12.86 -3.45 -5.30
N THR A 101 -13.21 -2.22 -4.96
CA THR A 101 -12.59 -1.48 -3.86
C THR A 101 -13.53 -1.48 -2.68
N ASN A 102 -13.05 -1.90 -1.51
CA ASN A 102 -13.84 -2.00 -0.29
C ASN A 102 -13.36 -0.96 0.72
N ILE A 103 -14.24 -0.04 1.11
CA ILE A 103 -13.90 1.05 2.04
C ILE A 103 -14.79 0.94 3.26
N LYS A 104 -14.18 0.97 4.46
CA LYS A 104 -14.92 1.00 5.71
C LYS A 104 -15.06 2.43 6.20
N LEU A 105 -16.30 2.94 6.23
CA LEU A 105 -16.63 4.30 6.66
C LEU A 105 -17.71 4.23 7.73
N GLY A 106 -17.46 4.81 8.91
CA GLY A 106 -18.47 4.88 9.98
C GLY A 106 -18.92 3.51 10.52
N GLY A 107 -18.12 2.46 10.34
CA GLY A 107 -18.48 1.09 10.75
C GLY A 107 -19.19 0.28 9.67
N GLU A 108 -19.57 0.88 8.55
CA GLU A 108 -20.16 0.22 7.39
C GLU A 108 -19.13 -0.05 6.29
N ASN A 109 -19.28 -1.16 5.59
CA ASN A 109 -18.43 -1.53 4.45
C ASN A 109 -19.14 -1.14 3.14
N TYR A 110 -18.43 -0.40 2.29
CA TYR A 110 -18.91 0.03 1.00
C TYR A 110 -18.07 -0.62 -0.10
N GLU A 111 -18.74 -1.34 -1.01
CA GLU A 111 -18.11 -1.92 -2.19
C GLU A 111 -18.26 -0.97 -3.37
N PHE A 112 -17.17 -0.75 -4.10
CA PHE A 112 -17.13 0.10 -5.28
C PHE A 112 -16.51 -0.66 -6.45
N ASP A 113 -17.20 -0.67 -7.59
CA ASP A 113 -16.52 -0.95 -8.85
C ASP A 113 -15.54 0.20 -9.21
N LEU A 114 -14.72 -0.03 -10.25
CA LEU A 114 -13.70 0.94 -10.68
C LEU A 114 -14.29 2.31 -11.03
N GLU A 115 -15.45 2.35 -11.68
CA GLU A 115 -16.08 3.60 -12.13
C GLU A 115 -16.67 4.37 -10.94
N GLN A 116 -17.35 3.67 -10.04
CA GLN A 116 -17.91 4.22 -8.81
C GLN A 116 -16.80 4.78 -7.91
N PHE A 117 -15.70 4.03 -7.75
CA PHE A 117 -14.55 4.49 -6.98
C PHE A 117 -13.89 5.72 -7.61
N ALA A 118 -13.75 5.77 -8.94
CA ALA A 118 -13.22 6.93 -9.64
C ALA A 118 -14.08 8.19 -9.42
N LYS A 119 -15.42 8.05 -9.47
CA LYS A 119 -16.37 9.13 -9.17
C LYS A 119 -16.25 9.61 -7.73
N LEU A 120 -16.17 8.69 -6.76
CA LEU A 120 -15.96 9.01 -5.35
C LEU A 120 -14.68 9.85 -5.16
N ARG A 121 -13.56 9.39 -5.72
CA ARG A 121 -12.27 10.09 -5.64
C ARG A 121 -12.35 11.50 -6.23
N TYR A 122 -12.98 11.63 -7.40
CA TYR A 122 -13.15 12.93 -8.05
C TYR A 122 -13.97 13.90 -7.19
N ASN A 123 -15.11 13.43 -6.66
CA ASN A 123 -15.98 14.26 -5.83
C ASN A 123 -15.29 14.68 -4.52
N LEU A 124 -14.58 13.76 -3.86
CA LEU A 124 -13.80 14.07 -2.65
C LEU A 124 -12.72 15.11 -2.92
N ALA A 125 -11.93 14.94 -3.99
CA ALA A 125 -10.88 15.90 -4.35
C ALA A 125 -11.47 17.29 -4.63
N LYS A 126 -12.58 17.36 -5.35
CA LYS A 126 -13.29 18.61 -5.62
C LYS A 126 -13.77 19.27 -4.33
N THR A 127 -14.34 18.51 -3.40
CA THR A 127 -14.78 19.01 -2.10
C THR A 127 -13.62 19.53 -1.26
N VAL A 128 -12.52 18.78 -1.14
CA VAL A 128 -11.32 19.21 -0.39
C VAL A 128 -10.76 20.52 -0.97
N LEU A 129 -10.67 20.62 -2.30
CA LEU A 129 -10.22 21.85 -2.96
C LEU A 129 -11.16 23.02 -2.74
N SER A 130 -12.47 22.78 -2.60
CA SER A 130 -13.42 23.84 -2.27
C SER A 130 -13.28 24.29 -0.82
N VAL A 131 -13.12 23.38 0.14
CA VAL A 131 -12.97 23.69 1.57
C VAL A 131 -11.70 24.51 1.82
N ARG A 132 -10.57 24.13 1.22
CA ARG A 132 -9.30 24.89 1.32
C ARG A 132 -9.34 26.31 0.73
N LYS A 133 -10.34 26.66 -0.08
CA LYS A 133 -10.51 28.02 -0.60
C LYS A 133 -11.24 28.95 0.39
N TYR A 134 -11.85 28.38 1.44
CA TYR A 134 -12.59 29.11 2.46
C TYR A 134 -11.86 29.12 3.83
N GLU A 135 -10.67 28.52 3.89
CA GLU A 135 -9.68 28.67 4.98
C GLU A 135 -8.66 29.74 4.59
#